data_AF-A0A9P8F1D9-F1
#
_entry.id   AF-A0A9P8F1D9-F1
#
_cell.length_a   1.000
_cell.length_b   1.000
_cell.length_c   1.000
_cell.angle_alpha   90.00
_cell.angle_beta   90.00
_cell.angle_gamma   90.00
#
_symmetry.space_group_name_H-M   'P 1'
#
loop_
_entity.id
_entity.type
_entity.pdbx_description
1 polymer ?
#
loop_
_entity_poly.entity_id
_entity_poly.type
_entity_poly.pdbx_seq_one_letter_code
_entity_poly.pdbx_strand_id
1 'polypeptide(L)'
;PSWDKYQQGGPKNTLPASSGTNTRDFVSFFLFWVCSLPALWFPVHKIRHLFAVKSIVAPAAGIAFFIWAIVRAHGLGPIVHQPAKLEGGELGWAIVKGIMSSIANFAALIMNNPDFSRFAKRPESAMLPQLITIPVGFAITSFIGIIVSSSSAVIYGSPVWSPLTLLENFLNDAHVTGATRFGVFVIAAAFSLAQLGTNIAANSVSAGTDMTALFPRFLSIRRGSYICAIVGLCMCPWNLMSSSNNFTTYLSAYSVFLSSIAGVMVCDYYLVRKGYLQVRNLYSADKT
;
A
#
# COMPACT_ATOMS: atom_id res chain seq x y z
N PRO A 1 -15.88 -24.28 -12.80
CA PRO A 1 -16.57 -23.17 -13.51
C PRO A 1 -15.63 -21.96 -13.62
N SER A 2 -15.33 -21.48 -14.83
CA SER A 2 -14.42 -20.34 -14.98
C SER A 2 -15.03 -19.06 -14.40
N TRP A 3 -14.26 -18.35 -13.57
CA TRP A 3 -14.67 -17.07 -12.98
C TRP A 3 -14.85 -15.98 -14.03
N ASP A 4 -14.36 -16.19 -15.26
CA ASP A 4 -14.50 -15.31 -16.42
C ASP A 4 -15.95 -14.97 -16.75
N LYS A 5 -16.92 -15.84 -16.38
CA LYS A 5 -18.35 -15.57 -16.60
C LYS A 5 -18.89 -14.43 -15.72
N TYR A 6 -18.16 -14.06 -14.67
CA TYR A 6 -18.52 -13.03 -13.69
C TYR A 6 -17.70 -11.74 -13.84
N GLN A 7 -16.83 -11.67 -14.85
CA GLN A 7 -16.06 -10.46 -15.18
C GLN A 7 -16.97 -9.40 -15.82
N GLN A 8 -16.43 -8.19 -16.03
CA GLN A 8 -17.16 -7.12 -16.70
C GLN A 8 -17.60 -7.54 -18.11
N GLY A 9 -18.90 -7.45 -18.40
CA GLY A 9 -19.51 -7.94 -19.65
C GLY A 9 -19.77 -9.46 -19.70
N GLY A 10 -19.46 -10.19 -18.63
CA GLY A 10 -19.75 -11.62 -18.50
C GLY A 10 -21.24 -11.90 -18.25
N PRO A 11 -21.78 -13.04 -18.72
CA PRO A 11 -23.22 -13.35 -18.66
C PRO A 11 -23.76 -13.55 -17.24
N LYS A 12 -22.88 -13.67 -16.24
CA LYS A 12 -23.26 -13.85 -14.82
C LYS A 12 -22.86 -12.68 -13.92
N ASN A 13 -22.36 -11.57 -14.49
CA ASN A 13 -22.14 -10.36 -13.73
C ASN A 13 -23.49 -9.72 -13.36
N THR A 14 -23.78 -9.65 -12.06
CA THR A 14 -25.04 -9.09 -11.54
C THR A 14 -24.92 -7.62 -11.15
N LEU A 15 -23.71 -7.04 -11.20
CA LEU A 15 -23.47 -5.65 -10.84
C LEU A 15 -23.63 -4.71 -12.04
N PRO A 16 -24.28 -3.55 -11.86
CA PRO A 16 -24.43 -2.57 -12.94
C PRO A 16 -23.08 -1.97 -13.33
N ALA A 17 -22.92 -1.60 -14.61
CA ALA A 17 -21.70 -1.02 -15.13
C ALA A 17 -21.29 0.31 -14.43
N SER A 18 -22.26 1.03 -13.87
CA SER A 18 -22.05 2.26 -13.07
C SER A 18 -21.46 2.01 -11.68
N SER A 19 -21.38 0.76 -11.21
CA SER A 19 -20.89 0.43 -9.87
C SER A 19 -19.37 0.55 -9.71
N GLY A 20 -18.63 0.73 -10.80
CA GLY A 20 -17.16 0.81 -10.79
C GLY A 20 -16.46 -0.52 -10.50
N THR A 21 -17.19 -1.64 -10.42
CA THR A 21 -16.65 -2.98 -10.18
C THR A 21 -17.50 -4.05 -10.88
N ASN A 22 -17.09 -5.32 -10.78
CA ASN A 22 -17.83 -6.48 -11.28
C ASN A 22 -17.98 -7.53 -10.18
N THR A 23 -18.87 -8.51 -10.39
CA THR A 23 -19.18 -9.52 -9.36
C THR A 23 -17.94 -10.30 -8.92
N ARG A 24 -17.03 -10.64 -9.85
CA ARG A 24 -15.78 -11.36 -9.54
C ARG A 24 -14.89 -10.55 -8.60
N ASP A 25 -14.66 -9.28 -8.89
CA ASP A 25 -13.74 -8.43 -8.13
C ASP A 25 -14.32 -8.04 -6.77
N PHE A 26 -15.62 -7.72 -6.72
CA PHE A 26 -16.30 -7.44 -5.45
C PHE A 26 -16.28 -8.65 -4.51
N VAL A 27 -16.59 -9.85 -5.01
CA VAL A 27 -16.54 -11.08 -4.20
C VAL A 27 -15.10 -11.37 -3.74
N SER A 28 -14.11 -11.20 -4.61
CA SER A 28 -12.70 -11.38 -4.26
C SER A 28 -12.26 -10.39 -3.17
N PHE A 29 -12.66 -9.12 -3.29
CA PHE A 29 -12.44 -8.10 -2.27
C PHE A 29 -13.13 -8.44 -0.96
N PHE A 30 -14.41 -8.86 -1.00
CA PHE A 30 -15.18 -9.23 0.18
C PHE A 30 -14.57 -10.43 0.90
N LEU A 31 -14.12 -11.45 0.16
CA LEU A 31 -13.41 -12.60 0.73
C LEU A 31 -12.09 -12.17 1.39
N PHE A 32 -11.30 -11.34 0.73
CA PHE A 32 -10.08 -10.79 1.33
C PHE A 32 -10.39 -9.98 2.59
N TRP A 33 -11.43 -9.15 2.55
CA TRP A 33 -11.91 -8.36 3.69
C TRP A 33 -12.28 -9.26 4.86
N VAL A 34 -13.14 -10.27 4.66
CA VAL A 34 -13.51 -11.26 5.69
C VAL A 34 -12.27 -11.98 6.24
N CYS A 35 -11.38 -12.46 5.37
CA CYS A 35 -10.14 -13.14 5.77
C CYS A 35 -9.18 -12.22 6.55
N SER A 36 -9.27 -10.91 6.36
CA SER A 36 -8.46 -9.95 7.09
C SER A 36 -8.96 -9.69 8.51
N LEU A 37 -10.27 -9.85 8.77
CA LEU A 37 -10.89 -9.55 10.07
C LEU A 37 -10.31 -10.33 11.27
N PRO A 38 -10.01 -11.65 11.16
CA PRO A 38 -9.37 -12.37 12.26
C PRO A 38 -7.98 -11.83 12.60
N ALA A 39 -7.24 -11.32 11.61
CA ALA A 39 -5.90 -10.79 11.81
C ALA A 39 -5.92 -9.48 12.63
N LEU A 40 -7.02 -8.73 12.60
CA LEU A 40 -7.23 -7.51 13.40
C LEU A 40 -7.44 -7.79 14.90
N TRP A 41 -7.83 -9.01 15.26
CA TRP A 41 -8.08 -9.36 16.66
C TRP A 41 -6.80 -9.41 17.49
N PHE A 42 -5.68 -9.78 16.87
CA PHE A 42 -4.43 -10.01 17.58
C PHE A 42 -3.82 -8.70 18.11
N PRO A 43 -3.28 -8.70 19.34
CA PRO A 43 -2.56 -7.53 19.86
C PRO A 43 -1.35 -7.19 18.98
N VAL A 44 -1.06 -5.89 18.84
CA VAL A 44 0.05 -5.37 18.00
C VAL A 44 1.38 -6.09 18.23
N HIS A 45 1.71 -6.44 19.48
CA HIS A 45 2.95 -7.16 19.81
C HIS A 45 3.04 -8.58 19.22
N LYS A 46 1.91 -9.25 18.97
CA LYS A 46 1.87 -10.58 18.32
C LYS A 46 1.91 -10.48 16.79
N ILE A 47 1.46 -9.35 16.23
CA ILE A 47 1.45 -9.10 14.78
C ILE A 47 2.88 -9.05 14.21
N ARG A 48 3.90 -8.84 15.04
CA ARG A 48 5.33 -8.96 14.66
C ARG A 48 5.66 -10.26 13.91
N HIS A 49 4.99 -11.36 14.23
CA HIS A 49 5.24 -12.65 13.57
C HIS A 49 4.70 -12.66 12.14
N LEU A 50 3.54 -12.03 11.91
CA LEU A 50 3.00 -11.81 10.57
C LEU A 50 3.95 -10.93 9.75
N PHE A 51 4.51 -9.88 10.35
CA PHE A 51 5.50 -9.03 9.69
C PHE A 51 6.80 -9.77 9.34
N ALA A 52 7.28 -10.65 10.22
CA ALA A 52 8.48 -11.45 9.96
C ALA A 52 8.29 -12.45 8.81
N VAL A 53 7.13 -13.11 8.74
CA VAL A 53 6.81 -13.99 7.60
C VAL A 53 6.68 -13.17 6.32
N LYS A 54 5.95 -12.05 6.38
CA LYS A 54 5.80 -11.13 5.25
C LYS A 54 7.14 -10.61 4.73
N SER A 55 8.09 -10.27 5.60
CA SER A 55 9.39 -9.73 5.19
C SER A 55 10.25 -10.73 4.41
N ILE A 56 9.93 -12.02 4.46
CA ILE A 56 10.59 -13.06 3.67
C ILE A 56 9.78 -13.34 2.40
N VAL A 57 8.48 -13.57 2.55
CA VAL A 57 7.59 -14.00 1.46
C VAL A 57 7.42 -12.91 0.39
N ALA A 58 7.23 -11.65 0.80
CA ALA A 58 6.94 -10.58 -0.15
C ALA A 58 8.14 -10.22 -1.04
N PRO A 59 9.38 -10.06 -0.51
CA PRO A 59 10.55 -9.85 -1.37
C PRO A 59 10.84 -11.05 -2.28
N ALA A 60 10.71 -12.29 -1.78
CA ALA A 60 10.90 -13.49 -2.58
C ALA A 60 9.92 -13.54 -3.77
N ALA A 61 8.65 -13.22 -3.54
CA ALA A 61 7.65 -13.14 -4.61
C ALA A 61 7.91 -11.98 -5.58
N GLY A 62 8.36 -10.82 -5.07
CA GLY A 62 8.74 -9.68 -5.91
C GLY A 62 9.93 -9.99 -6.83
N ILE A 63 10.96 -10.67 -6.31
CA ILE A 63 12.12 -11.13 -7.10
C ILE A 63 11.71 -12.21 -8.10
N ALA A 64 10.89 -13.18 -7.69
CA ALA A 64 10.38 -14.20 -8.61
C ALA A 64 9.58 -13.59 -9.76
N PHE A 65 8.72 -12.62 -9.46
CA PHE A 65 7.95 -11.88 -10.46
C PHE A 65 8.84 -11.05 -11.39
N PHE A 66 9.85 -10.38 -10.85
CA PHE A 66 10.86 -9.64 -11.61
C PHE A 66 11.61 -10.53 -12.61
N ILE A 67 12.17 -11.65 -12.13
CA ILE A 67 12.89 -12.60 -12.98
C ILE A 67 11.95 -13.14 -14.07
N TRP A 68 10.71 -13.47 -13.72
CA TRP A 68 9.74 -14.00 -14.67
C TRP A 68 9.39 -13.01 -15.79
N ALA A 69 9.20 -11.74 -15.45
CA ALA A 69 8.92 -10.68 -16.42
C ALA A 69 10.10 -10.46 -17.38
N ILE A 70 11.34 -10.45 -16.87
CA ILE A 70 12.55 -10.29 -17.69
C ILE A 70 12.73 -11.45 -18.67
N VAL A 71 12.55 -12.69 -18.19
CA VAL A 71 12.69 -13.89 -19.04
C VAL A 71 11.66 -13.86 -20.16
N ARG A 72 10.41 -13.47 -19.88
CA ARG A 72 9.37 -13.34 -20.91
C ARG A 72 9.64 -12.19 -21.89
N ALA A 73 10.22 -11.10 -21.42
CA ALA A 73 10.62 -9.97 -22.27
C ALA A 73 11.92 -10.20 -23.03
N HIS A 74 12.59 -11.35 -22.85
CA HIS A 74 13.89 -11.68 -23.43
C HIS A 74 14.97 -10.62 -23.11
N GLY A 75 14.89 -9.98 -21.94
CA GLY A 75 15.81 -8.92 -21.52
C GLY A 75 15.21 -7.91 -20.53
N LEU A 76 15.99 -6.89 -20.15
CA LEU A 76 15.60 -5.86 -19.18
C LEU A 76 14.58 -4.82 -19.71
N GLY A 77 14.02 -5.05 -20.90
CA GLY A 77 13.13 -4.13 -21.59
C GLY A 77 13.84 -2.87 -22.12
N PRO A 78 13.12 -2.01 -22.86
CA PRO A 78 13.70 -0.85 -23.54
C PRO A 78 14.14 0.27 -22.58
N ILE A 79 13.63 0.30 -21.34
CA ILE A 79 13.85 1.41 -20.41
C ILE A 79 15.30 1.62 -20.02
N VAL A 80 16.14 0.57 -20.10
CA VAL A 80 17.58 0.65 -19.79
C VAL A 80 18.34 1.45 -20.86
N HIS A 81 17.83 1.47 -22.10
CA HIS A 81 18.46 2.14 -23.24
C HIS A 81 17.64 3.33 -23.76
N GLN A 82 16.53 3.67 -23.10
CA GLN A 82 15.65 4.75 -23.54
C GLN A 82 16.17 6.11 -23.04
N PRO A 83 16.48 7.06 -23.94
CA PRO A 83 16.90 8.39 -23.52
C PRO A 83 15.74 9.15 -22.88
N ALA A 84 16.09 10.11 -22.01
CA ALA A 84 15.10 11.01 -21.41
C ALA A 84 14.36 11.80 -22.50
N LYS A 85 13.03 11.85 -22.41
CA LYS A 85 12.18 12.63 -23.34
C LYS A 85 12.03 14.10 -22.94
N LEU A 86 12.35 14.42 -21.69
CA LEU A 86 12.23 15.76 -21.11
C LEU A 86 13.62 16.32 -20.87
N GLU A 87 13.83 17.59 -21.18
CA GLU A 87 15.09 18.29 -21.00
C GLU A 87 14.90 19.62 -20.23
N GLY A 88 16.01 20.17 -19.73
CA GLY A 88 16.02 21.49 -19.09
C GLY A 88 15.12 21.63 -17.85
N GLY A 89 14.41 22.74 -17.75
CA GLY A 89 13.56 23.07 -16.59
C GLY A 89 12.37 22.14 -16.40
N GLU A 90 11.83 21.56 -17.49
CA GLU A 90 10.74 20.59 -17.41
C GLU A 90 11.18 19.28 -16.77
N LEU A 91 12.39 18.80 -17.09
CA LEU A 91 12.99 17.65 -16.42
C LEU A 91 13.20 17.92 -14.93
N GLY A 92 13.70 19.12 -14.58
CA GLY A 92 13.87 19.53 -13.19
C GLY A 92 12.56 19.48 -12.41
N TRP A 93 11.48 20.03 -12.96
CA TRP A 93 10.16 19.97 -12.35
C TRP A 93 9.58 18.55 -12.30
N ALA A 94 9.86 17.71 -13.29
CA ALA A 94 9.45 16.30 -13.28
C ALA A 94 10.13 15.53 -12.13
N ILE A 95 11.42 15.77 -11.88
CA ILE A 95 12.16 15.19 -10.75
C ILE A 95 11.55 15.64 -9.42
N VAL A 96 11.28 16.93 -9.25
CA VAL A 96 10.63 17.47 -8.03
C VAL A 96 9.27 16.81 -7.82
N LYS A 97 8.44 16.71 -8.87
CA LYS A 97 7.14 16.01 -8.78
C LYS A 97 7.29 14.54 -8.37
N GLY A 98 8.29 13.83 -8.88
CA GLY A 98 8.58 12.44 -8.51
C GLY A 98 8.99 12.28 -7.03
N ILE A 99 9.84 13.18 -6.53
CA ILE A 99 10.24 13.21 -5.11
C ILE A 99 9.02 13.48 -4.23
N MET A 100 8.23 14.51 -4.56
CA MET A 100 7.03 14.86 -3.81
C MET A 100 6.00 13.74 -3.81
N SER A 101 5.81 13.05 -4.95
CA SER A 101 4.93 11.88 -5.04
C SER A 101 5.40 10.71 -4.17
N SER A 102 6.72 10.54 -4.00
CA SER A 102 7.29 9.50 -3.15
C SER A 102 7.09 9.83 -1.67
N ILE A 103 7.34 11.07 -1.26
CA ILE A 103 7.11 11.54 0.11
C ILE A 103 5.62 11.47 0.47
N ALA A 104 4.74 11.89 -0.45
CA ALA A 104 3.29 11.80 -0.34
C ALA A 104 2.81 10.39 0.02
N ASN A 105 3.37 9.36 -0.63
CA ASN A 105 3.03 7.96 -0.40
C ASN A 105 3.34 7.51 1.04
N PHE A 106 4.40 8.07 1.65
CA PHE A 106 4.79 7.76 3.03
C PHE A 106 4.20 8.71 4.07
N ALA A 107 3.50 9.78 3.69
CA ALA A 107 3.01 10.79 4.63
C ALA A 107 2.17 10.19 5.77
N ALA A 108 1.27 9.25 5.45
CA ALA A 108 0.47 8.54 6.46
C ALA A 108 1.35 7.76 7.45
N LEU A 109 2.33 7.03 6.92
CA LEU A 109 3.24 6.19 7.71
C LEU A 109 4.18 7.02 8.59
N ILE A 110 4.57 8.21 8.13
CA ILE A 110 5.37 9.14 8.92
C ILE A 110 4.56 9.63 10.12
N MET A 111 3.29 10.00 9.89
CA MET A 111 2.41 10.52 10.94
C MET A 111 2.03 9.48 11.99
N ASN A 112 1.84 8.22 11.60
CA ASN A 112 1.49 7.14 12.53
C ASN A 112 2.70 6.37 13.08
N ASN A 113 3.93 6.72 12.70
CA ASN A 113 5.14 6.09 13.21
C ASN A 113 5.23 6.06 14.75
N PRO A 114 4.75 7.09 15.50
CA PRO A 114 4.68 7.05 16.96
C PRO A 114 3.88 5.86 17.54
N ASP A 115 2.91 5.32 16.80
CA ASP A 115 2.09 4.18 17.25
C ASP A 115 2.91 2.91 17.41
N PHE A 116 3.98 2.78 16.63
CA PHE A 116 4.93 1.68 16.69
C PHE A 116 6.15 2.00 17.54
N SER A 117 6.68 3.21 17.42
CA SER A 117 7.90 3.61 18.15
C SER A 117 7.71 3.65 19.66
N ARG A 118 6.48 3.88 20.17
CA ARG A 118 6.16 3.78 21.60
C ARG A 118 6.40 2.39 22.21
N PHE A 119 6.47 1.34 21.37
CA PHE A 119 6.79 -0.02 21.81
C PHE A 119 8.29 -0.33 21.73
N ALA A 120 9.11 0.58 21.20
CA ALA A 120 10.54 0.43 21.15
C ALA A 120 11.16 0.57 22.56
N LYS A 121 12.12 -0.29 22.89
CA LYS A 121 12.84 -0.22 24.17
C LYS A 121 13.89 0.89 24.20
N ARG A 122 14.38 1.31 23.03
CA ARG A 122 15.41 2.35 22.86
C ARG A 122 15.07 3.22 21.64
N PRO A 123 15.37 4.52 21.67
CA PRO A 123 15.15 5.42 20.53
C PRO A 123 15.87 4.96 19.24
N GLU A 124 17.08 4.44 19.40
CA GLU A 124 17.92 3.90 18.31
C GLU A 124 17.23 2.75 17.56
N SER A 125 16.41 1.96 18.27
CA SER A 125 15.68 0.83 17.69
C SER A 125 14.53 1.25 16.77
N ALA A 126 14.07 2.50 16.87
CA ALA A 126 13.10 3.07 15.93
C ALA A 126 13.78 3.77 14.75
N MET A 127 14.82 4.56 15.03
CA MET A 127 15.43 5.44 14.01
C MET A 127 16.29 4.68 12.99
N LEU A 128 17.27 3.89 13.45
CA LEU A 128 18.29 3.32 12.56
C LEU A 128 17.70 2.29 11.57
N PRO A 129 16.82 1.35 11.98
CA PRO A 129 16.22 0.43 11.04
C PRO A 129 15.39 1.15 9.97
N GLN A 130 14.63 2.18 10.33
CA GLN A 130 13.80 2.92 9.38
C GLN A 130 14.64 3.72 8.38
N LEU A 131 15.70 4.37 8.85
CA LEU A 131 16.61 5.15 8.00
C LEU A 131 17.25 4.30 6.89
N ILE A 132 17.49 3.02 7.15
CA ILE A 132 18.10 2.10 6.17
C ILE A 132 17.02 1.38 5.36
N THR A 133 16.04 0.78 6.02
CA THR A 133 15.07 -0.12 5.37
C THR A 133 14.10 0.63 4.47
N ILE A 134 13.69 1.86 4.80
CA ILE A 134 12.74 2.61 3.96
C ILE A 134 13.41 3.00 2.64
N PRO A 135 14.56 3.70 2.60
CA PRO A 135 15.18 4.08 1.33
C PRO A 135 15.61 2.87 0.50
N VAL A 136 16.27 1.88 1.12
CA VAL A 136 16.75 0.69 0.40
C VAL A 136 15.59 -0.16 -0.10
N GLY A 137 14.59 -0.42 0.76
CA GLY A 137 13.41 -1.19 0.39
C GLY A 137 12.61 -0.51 -0.72
N PHE A 138 12.42 0.81 -0.62
CA PHE A 138 11.69 1.56 -1.64
C PHE A 138 12.46 1.65 -2.96
N ALA A 139 13.79 1.82 -2.93
CA ALA A 139 14.62 1.81 -4.12
C ALA A 139 14.54 0.46 -4.87
N ILE A 140 14.69 -0.66 -4.15
CA ILE A 140 14.62 -2.01 -4.74
C ILE A 140 13.22 -2.26 -5.32
N THR A 141 12.17 -1.93 -4.58
CA THR A 141 10.79 -2.20 -5.02
C THR A 141 10.41 -1.32 -6.21
N SER A 142 10.84 -0.05 -6.22
CA SER A 142 10.64 0.87 -7.34
C SER A 142 11.40 0.41 -8.58
N PHE A 143 12.66 -0.03 -8.43
CA PHE A 143 13.44 -0.60 -9.51
C PHE A 143 12.75 -1.82 -10.14
N ILE A 144 12.28 -2.76 -9.31
CA ILE A 144 11.50 -3.92 -9.78
C ILE A 144 10.26 -3.47 -10.55
N GLY A 145 9.48 -2.53 -10.01
CA GLY A 145 8.27 -2.04 -10.67
C GLY A 145 8.52 -1.37 -12.02
N ILE A 146 9.56 -0.53 -12.12
CA ILE A 146 9.95 0.16 -13.36
C ILE A 146 10.35 -0.86 -14.44
N ILE A 147 11.19 -1.83 -14.10
CA ILE A 147 11.67 -2.83 -15.06
C ILE A 147 10.54 -3.77 -15.46
N VAL A 148 9.69 -4.22 -14.54
CA VAL A 148 8.55 -5.09 -14.87
C VAL A 148 7.55 -4.39 -15.79
N SER A 149 7.25 -3.11 -15.53
CA SER A 149 6.40 -2.29 -16.40
C SER A 149 7.03 -2.07 -17.79
N SER A 150 8.35 -1.87 -17.84
CA SER A 150 9.10 -1.81 -19.11
C SER A 150 9.06 -3.13 -19.87
N SER A 151 9.28 -4.26 -19.19
CA SER A 151 9.20 -5.60 -19.76
C SER A 151 7.81 -5.89 -20.31
N SER A 152 6.73 -5.44 -19.66
CA SER A 152 5.38 -5.62 -20.18
C SER A 152 5.16 -4.88 -21.49
N ALA A 153 5.82 -3.73 -21.72
CA ALA A 153 5.74 -3.01 -22.99
C ALA A 153 6.33 -3.82 -24.14
N VAL A 154 7.36 -4.64 -23.88
CA VAL A 154 7.92 -5.58 -24.88
C VAL A 154 6.97 -6.75 -25.12
N ILE A 155 6.37 -7.29 -24.06
CA ILE A 155 5.52 -8.49 -24.15
C ILE A 155 4.16 -8.16 -24.78
N TYR A 156 3.53 -7.04 -24.40
CA TYR A 156 2.15 -6.70 -24.73
C TYR A 156 2.00 -5.40 -25.55
N GLY A 157 3.10 -4.75 -25.93
CA GLY A 157 3.08 -3.50 -26.70
C GLY A 157 2.73 -2.24 -25.90
N SER A 158 2.40 -2.35 -24.61
CA SER A 158 2.13 -1.21 -23.74
C SER A 158 2.64 -1.42 -22.30
N PRO A 159 3.15 -0.35 -21.64
CA PRO A 159 3.61 -0.45 -20.26
C PRO A 159 2.42 -0.62 -19.30
N VAL A 160 2.43 -1.70 -18.54
CA VAL A 160 1.41 -2.05 -17.55
C VAL A 160 1.96 -1.70 -16.18
N TRP A 161 1.39 -0.67 -15.58
CA TRP A 161 1.84 -0.17 -14.26
C TRP A 161 1.37 -1.05 -13.10
N SER A 162 0.26 -1.78 -13.26
CA SER A 162 -0.32 -2.63 -12.22
C SER A 162 0.22 -4.06 -12.31
N PRO A 163 0.91 -4.57 -11.27
CA PRO A 163 1.42 -5.94 -11.27
C PRO A 163 0.28 -6.97 -11.31
N LEU A 164 -0.89 -6.65 -10.76
CA LEU A 164 -2.07 -7.51 -10.80
C LEU A 164 -2.59 -7.66 -12.23
N THR A 165 -2.68 -6.56 -12.98
CA THR A 165 -3.09 -6.58 -14.39
C THR A 165 -2.09 -7.34 -15.24
N LEU A 166 -0.80 -7.21 -14.97
CA LEU A 166 0.22 -7.96 -15.70
C LEU A 166 0.13 -9.48 -15.45
N LEU A 167 -0.10 -9.89 -14.20
CA LEU A 167 -0.34 -11.30 -13.85
C LEU A 167 -1.63 -11.83 -14.46
N GLU A 168 -2.67 -11.01 -14.57
CA GLU A 168 -3.90 -11.37 -15.28
C GLU A 168 -3.66 -11.56 -16.78
N ASN A 169 -2.87 -10.69 -17.41
CA ASN A 169 -2.48 -10.86 -18.81
C ASN A 169 -1.72 -12.18 -19.02
N PHE A 170 -0.82 -12.56 -18.09
CA PHE A 170 -0.13 -13.87 -18.15
C PHE A 170 -1.09 -15.07 -18.08
N LEU A 171 -2.27 -14.92 -17.46
CA LEU A 171 -3.31 -15.95 -17.42
C LEU A 171 -4.19 -15.99 -18.67
N ASN A 172 -4.24 -14.88 -19.41
CA ASN A 172 -5.06 -14.73 -20.62
C ASN A 172 -4.28 -15.03 -21.92
N ASP A 173 -2.97 -15.27 -21.84
CA ASP A 173 -2.16 -15.66 -22.99
C ASP A 173 -2.66 -16.97 -23.65
N ALA A 174 -2.52 -17.07 -24.97
CA ALA A 174 -3.01 -18.22 -25.75
C ALA A 174 -2.39 -19.58 -25.36
N HIS A 175 -1.20 -19.59 -24.73
CA HIS A 175 -0.46 -20.80 -24.36
C HIS A 175 -0.26 -20.95 -22.84
N VAL A 176 -1.32 -20.72 -22.06
CA VAL A 176 -1.25 -20.85 -20.59
C VAL A 176 -1.10 -22.31 -20.16
N THR A 177 0.04 -22.61 -19.55
CA THR A 177 0.33 -23.91 -18.93
C THR A 177 -0.18 -23.97 -17.49
N GLY A 178 -0.39 -25.19 -16.95
CA GLY A 178 -0.71 -25.39 -15.53
C GLY A 178 0.35 -24.79 -14.59
N ALA A 179 1.62 -24.82 -15.00
CA ALA A 179 2.71 -24.17 -14.28
C ALA A 179 2.56 -22.64 -14.19
N THR A 180 2.11 -21.99 -15.28
CA THR A 180 1.83 -20.54 -15.28
C THR A 180 0.72 -20.19 -14.29
N ARG A 181 -0.36 -20.97 -14.26
CA ARG A 181 -1.47 -20.76 -13.32
C ARG A 181 -1.03 -20.92 -11.87
N PHE A 182 -0.21 -21.93 -11.58
CA PHE A 182 0.36 -22.13 -10.25
C PHE A 182 1.32 -20.99 -9.86
N GLY A 183 2.18 -20.54 -10.77
CA GLY A 183 3.09 -19.40 -10.54
C GLY A 183 2.33 -18.11 -10.21
N VAL A 184 1.30 -17.79 -10.99
CA VAL A 184 0.44 -16.62 -10.72
C VAL A 184 -0.25 -16.76 -9.36
N PHE A 185 -0.77 -17.94 -9.03
CA PHE A 185 -1.39 -18.19 -7.71
C PHE A 185 -0.42 -17.93 -6.56
N VAL A 186 0.81 -18.46 -6.63
CA VAL A 186 1.82 -18.28 -5.58
C VAL A 186 2.20 -16.81 -5.41
N ILE A 187 2.43 -16.08 -6.51
CA ILE A 187 2.79 -14.65 -6.46
C ILE A 187 1.60 -13.82 -5.95
N ALA A 188 0.39 -14.07 -6.45
CA ALA A 188 -0.81 -13.35 -6.02
C ALA A 188 -1.14 -13.62 -4.54
N ALA A 189 -0.95 -14.85 -4.05
CA ALA A 189 -1.11 -15.20 -2.64
C ALA A 189 -0.07 -14.48 -1.77
N ALA A 190 1.19 -14.41 -2.21
CA ALA A 190 2.24 -13.66 -1.52
C ALA A 190 1.94 -12.15 -1.47
N PHE A 191 1.45 -11.56 -2.57
CA PHE A 191 1.03 -10.15 -2.59
C PHE A 191 -0.21 -9.90 -1.73
N SER A 192 -1.15 -10.85 -1.68
CA SER A 192 -2.31 -10.78 -0.79
C SER A 192 -1.87 -10.78 0.68
N LEU A 193 -0.91 -11.64 1.05
CA LEU A 193 -0.32 -11.65 2.39
C LEU A 193 0.42 -10.33 2.69
N ALA A 194 1.19 -9.82 1.72
CA ALA A 194 1.89 -8.55 1.85
C ALA A 194 0.90 -7.39 2.12
N GLN A 195 -0.20 -7.36 1.37
CA GLN A 195 -1.26 -6.37 1.48
C GLN A 195 -2.00 -6.47 2.81
N LEU A 196 -2.30 -7.70 3.27
CA LEU A 196 -2.89 -7.94 4.59
C LEU A 196 -2.01 -7.32 5.69
N GLY A 197 -0.71 -7.61 5.67
CA GLY A 197 0.22 -7.05 6.65
C GLY A 197 0.30 -5.52 6.58
N THR A 198 0.35 -4.95 5.37
CA THR A 198 0.37 -3.48 5.22
C THR A 198 -0.91 -2.86 5.77
N ASN A 199 -2.08 -3.43 5.48
CA ASN A 199 -3.36 -2.88 5.91
C ASN A 199 -3.52 -2.90 7.44
N ILE A 200 -2.99 -3.93 8.09
CA ILE A 200 -2.99 -4.02 9.56
C ILE A 200 -2.06 -2.95 10.16
N ALA A 201 -0.81 -2.87 9.69
CA ALA A 201 0.17 -1.92 10.22
C ALA A 201 -0.21 -0.46 9.93
N ALA A 202 -0.42 -0.14 8.67
CA ALA A 202 -0.54 1.24 8.21
C ALA A 202 -1.90 1.85 8.54
N ASN A 203 -2.97 1.05 8.48
CA ASN A 203 -4.33 1.60 8.53
C ASN A 203 -5.05 1.19 9.83
N SER A 204 -5.10 -0.11 10.11
CA SER A 204 -5.97 -0.62 11.18
C SER A 204 -5.47 -0.29 12.58
N VAL A 205 -4.16 -0.41 12.83
CA VAL A 205 -3.55 -0.08 14.12
C VAL A 205 -3.55 1.44 14.38
N SER A 206 -3.29 2.22 13.33
CA SER A 206 -3.33 3.70 13.38
C SER A 206 -4.74 4.17 13.73
N ALA A 207 -5.74 3.79 12.93
CA ALA A 207 -7.14 4.15 13.19
C ALA A 207 -7.62 3.64 14.55
N GLY A 208 -7.18 2.45 14.97
CA GLY A 208 -7.48 1.91 16.30
C GLY A 208 -6.91 2.75 17.43
N THR A 209 -5.69 3.28 17.26
CA THR A 209 -5.04 4.15 18.25
C THR A 209 -5.73 5.50 18.32
N ASP A 210 -6.03 6.13 17.18
CA ASP A 210 -6.72 7.41 17.11
C ASP A 210 -8.11 7.35 17.75
N MET A 211 -8.88 6.29 17.44
CA MET A 211 -10.21 6.08 18.02
C MET A 211 -10.17 5.84 19.53
N THR A 212 -9.11 5.17 20.02
CA THR A 212 -8.92 4.97 21.46
C THR A 212 -8.59 6.29 22.15
N ALA A 213 -7.84 7.20 21.51
CA ALA A 213 -7.58 8.52 22.04
C ALA A 213 -8.85 9.41 22.04
N LEU A 214 -9.69 9.29 21.01
CA LEU A 214 -10.91 10.09 20.87
C LEU A 214 -12.03 9.66 21.83
N PHE A 215 -12.25 8.35 21.99
CA PHE A 215 -13.31 7.78 22.84
C PHE A 215 -12.79 6.65 23.74
N PRO A 216 -11.88 6.95 24.70
CA PRO A 216 -11.15 5.93 25.48
C PRO A 216 -12.04 5.03 26.33
N ARG A 217 -13.23 5.50 26.72
CA ARG A 217 -14.20 4.73 27.51
C ARG A 217 -14.89 3.61 26.70
N PHE A 218 -15.02 3.78 25.38
CA PHE A 218 -15.83 2.90 24.53
C PHE A 218 -15.00 2.10 23.53
N LEU A 219 -13.91 2.69 23.05
CA LEU A 219 -13.09 2.15 21.98
C LEU A 219 -11.74 1.69 22.53
N SER A 220 -11.40 0.47 22.17
CA SER A 220 -10.04 -0.06 22.28
C SER A 220 -9.44 -0.17 20.89
N ILE A 221 -8.11 -0.31 20.78
CA ILE A 221 -7.41 -0.44 19.50
C ILE A 221 -8.08 -1.53 18.64
N ARG A 222 -8.45 -2.67 19.24
CA ARG A 222 -9.14 -3.76 18.52
C ARG A 222 -10.50 -3.32 17.97
N ARG A 223 -11.34 -2.70 18.81
CA ARG A 223 -12.66 -2.22 18.39
C ARG A 223 -12.54 -1.16 17.30
N GLY A 224 -11.60 -0.23 17.44
CA GLY A 224 -11.34 0.80 16.44
C GLY A 224 -10.83 0.23 15.11
N SER A 225 -9.98 -0.81 15.14
CA SER A 225 -9.56 -1.51 13.92
C SER A 225 -10.74 -2.16 13.17
N TYR A 226 -11.73 -2.72 13.87
CA TYR A 226 -12.94 -3.25 13.23
C TYR A 226 -13.82 -2.15 12.65
N ILE A 227 -13.97 -1.01 13.33
CA ILE A 227 -14.69 0.15 12.79
C ILE A 227 -14.01 0.64 11.52
N CYS A 228 -12.67 0.75 11.53
CA CYS A 228 -11.88 1.11 10.34
C CYS A 228 -12.14 0.13 9.18
N ALA A 229 -12.16 -1.18 9.44
CA ALA A 229 -12.45 -2.18 8.41
C ALA A 229 -13.87 -2.06 7.82
N ILE A 230 -14.87 -1.74 8.65
CA ILE A 230 -16.25 -1.53 8.20
C ILE A 230 -16.37 -0.25 7.37
N VAL A 231 -15.81 0.86 7.87
CA VAL A 231 -15.81 2.15 7.14
C VAL A 231 -15.10 2.00 5.80
N GLY A 232 -13.96 1.30 5.76
CA GLY A 232 -13.23 1.03 4.52
C GLY A 232 -14.04 0.26 3.48
N LEU A 233 -14.90 -0.68 3.90
CA LEU A 233 -15.85 -1.36 3.01
C LEU A 233 -16.94 -0.40 2.51
N CYS A 234 -17.51 0.41 3.40
CA CYS A 234 -18.57 1.38 3.06
C CYS A 234 -18.10 2.51 2.14
N MET A 235 -16.80 2.82 2.13
CA MET A 235 -16.21 3.82 1.22
C MET A 235 -16.20 3.37 -0.25
N CYS A 236 -16.49 2.10 -0.55
CA CYS A 236 -16.48 1.55 -1.92
C CYS A 236 -15.17 1.88 -2.67
N PRO A 237 -14.01 1.37 -2.20
CA PRO A 237 -12.70 1.83 -2.62
C PRO A 237 -12.41 1.66 -4.12
N TRP A 238 -13.11 0.77 -4.81
CA TRP A 238 -12.98 0.58 -6.26
C TRP A 238 -13.37 1.85 -7.06
N ASN A 239 -14.25 2.69 -6.53
CA ASN A 239 -14.58 3.97 -7.19
C ASN A 239 -13.37 4.94 -7.22
N LEU A 240 -12.48 4.85 -6.23
CA LEU A 240 -11.26 5.67 -6.17
C LEU A 240 -10.23 5.24 -7.24
N MET A 241 -10.27 3.98 -7.66
CA MET A 241 -9.37 3.42 -8.70
C MET A 241 -9.97 3.46 -10.11
N SER A 242 -11.16 4.03 -10.29
CA SER A 242 -11.84 4.11 -11.59
C SER A 242 -11.04 4.90 -12.65
N SER A 243 -10.15 5.80 -12.23
CA SER A 243 -9.29 6.59 -13.13
C SER A 243 -7.95 6.92 -12.46
N SER A 244 -6.86 6.81 -13.23
CA SER A 244 -5.49 7.17 -12.82
C SER A 244 -5.39 8.64 -12.34
N ASN A 245 -6.22 9.51 -12.94
CA ASN A 245 -6.26 10.93 -12.59
C ASN A 245 -6.86 11.13 -11.20
N ASN A 246 -7.98 10.45 -10.91
CA ASN A 246 -8.60 10.49 -9.59
C ASN A 246 -7.63 10.02 -8.51
N PHE A 247 -6.94 8.89 -8.74
CA PHE A 247 -5.97 8.36 -7.78
C PHE A 247 -4.84 9.34 -7.44
N THR A 248 -4.25 9.97 -8.46
CA THR A 248 -3.16 10.95 -8.28
C THR A 248 -3.64 12.22 -7.56
N THR A 249 -4.84 12.70 -7.90
CA THR A 249 -5.47 13.85 -7.23
C THR A 249 -5.75 13.55 -5.75
N TYR A 250 -6.26 12.36 -5.42
CA TYR A 250 -6.48 11.96 -4.02
C TYR A 250 -5.18 11.93 -3.21
N LEU A 251 -4.12 11.31 -3.74
CA LEU A 251 -2.81 11.29 -3.08
C LEU A 251 -2.27 12.69 -2.84
N SER A 252 -2.45 13.59 -3.81
CA SER A 252 -2.00 14.98 -3.73
C SER A 252 -2.78 15.74 -2.64
N ALA A 253 -4.11 15.65 -2.64
CA ALA A 253 -4.97 16.29 -1.64
C ALA A 253 -4.67 15.78 -0.21
N TYR A 254 -4.52 14.46 -0.07
CA TYR A 254 -4.17 13.82 1.19
C TYR A 254 -2.83 14.34 1.74
N SER A 255 -1.82 14.48 0.89
CA SER A 255 -0.48 14.95 1.28
C SER A 255 -0.46 16.40 1.72
N VAL A 256 -1.24 17.26 1.08
CA VAL A 256 -1.37 18.67 1.48
C VAL A 256 -1.99 18.76 2.88
N PHE A 257 -3.04 17.98 3.14
CA PHE A 257 -3.69 17.98 4.44
C PHE A 257 -2.76 17.45 5.54
N LEU A 258 -2.12 16.29 5.35
CA LEU A 258 -1.23 15.71 6.35
C LEU A 258 0.01 16.58 6.60
N SER A 259 0.59 17.19 5.58
CA SER A 259 1.77 18.03 5.75
C SER A 259 1.51 19.27 6.61
N SER A 260 0.31 19.85 6.52
CA SER A 260 -0.10 20.96 7.39
C SER A 260 -0.16 20.58 8.87
N ILE A 261 -0.61 19.36 9.19
CA ILE A 261 -0.64 18.83 10.56
C ILE A 261 0.77 18.48 11.03
N ALA A 262 1.52 17.74 10.21
CA ALA A 262 2.87 17.30 10.50
C ALA A 262 3.80 18.48 10.84
N GLY A 263 3.76 19.52 10.00
CA GLY A 263 4.60 20.72 10.18
C GLY A 263 4.33 21.41 11.51
N VAL A 264 3.05 21.62 11.86
CA VAL A 264 2.67 22.25 13.14
C VAL A 264 3.10 21.39 14.32
N MET A 265 2.89 20.07 14.28
CA MET A 265 3.31 19.18 15.37
C MET A 265 4.83 19.19 15.59
N VAL A 266 5.61 19.16 14.51
CA VAL A 266 7.08 19.21 14.57
C VAL A 266 7.56 20.55 15.10
N CYS A 267 7.01 21.67 14.61
CA CYS A 267 7.36 23.01 15.08
C CYS A 267 7.00 23.21 16.56
N ASP A 268 5.81 22.78 16.99
CA ASP A 268 5.39 22.88 18.40
C ASP A 268 6.33 22.08 19.31
N TYR A 269 6.66 20.83 18.95
CA TYR A 269 7.51 19.99 19.78
C TYR A 269 8.97 20.47 19.84
N TYR A 270 9.61 20.76 18.69
CA TYR A 270 11.03 21.07 18.63
C TYR A 270 11.37 22.56 18.81
N LEU A 271 10.57 23.47 18.24
CA LEU A 271 10.88 24.91 18.27
C LEU A 271 10.23 25.61 19.47
N VAL A 272 8.94 25.35 19.72
CA VAL A 272 8.18 26.04 20.77
C VAL A 272 8.45 25.41 22.14
N ARG A 273 8.17 24.12 22.28
CA ARG A 273 8.29 23.37 23.55
C ARG A 273 9.68 22.83 23.82
N LYS A 274 10.57 22.84 22.82
CA LYS A 274 11.97 22.35 22.92
C LYS A 274 12.09 20.95 23.54
N GLY A 275 11.16 20.06 23.19
CA GLY A 275 11.09 18.68 23.69
C GLY A 275 10.43 18.51 25.06
N TYR A 276 9.92 19.57 25.69
CA TYR A 276 9.23 19.47 26.98
C TYR A 276 7.74 19.14 26.81
N LEU A 277 7.32 17.98 27.30
CA LEU A 277 5.91 17.56 27.34
C LEU A 277 5.52 17.12 28.76
N GLN A 278 4.46 17.72 29.29
CA GLN A 278 3.88 17.32 30.56
C GLN A 278 2.80 16.25 30.35
N VAL A 279 3.18 14.97 30.49
CA VAL A 279 2.31 13.81 30.22
C VAL A 279 0.97 13.90 30.95
N ARG A 280 0.96 14.36 32.22
CA ARG A 280 -0.29 14.49 32.99
C ARG A 280 -1.32 15.40 32.31
N ASN A 281 -0.86 16.49 31.70
CA ASN A 281 -1.76 17.43 31.04
C ASN A 281 -2.26 16.90 29.70
N LEU A 282 -1.51 16.01 29.04
CA LEU A 282 -1.94 15.36 27.79
C LEU A 282 -3.13 14.40 27.99
N TYR A 283 -3.36 13.94 29.22
CA TYR A 283 -4.46 13.02 29.57
C TYR A 283 -5.48 13.64 30.54
N SER A 284 -5.42 14.96 30.75
CA SER A 284 -6.42 15.65 31.58
C SER A 284 -7.47 16.33 30.69
N ALA A 285 -8.73 16.26 31.13
CA ALA A 285 -9.84 17.02 30.57
C ALA A 285 -10.10 18.33 31.34
N ASP A 286 -9.24 18.65 32.31
CA ASP A 286 -9.31 19.91 33.05
C ASP A 286 -9.17 21.08 32.08
N LYS A 287 -10.02 22.10 32.24
CA LYS A 287 -9.92 23.32 31.43
C LYS A 287 -8.58 24.01 31.77
N THR A 288 -7.68 24.07 30.79
CA THR A 288 -6.49 24.92 30.80
C THR A 288 -6.87 26.38 30.65
#